data_AF-A0A9D4G230-F1
#
_entry.id   AF-A0A9D4G230-F1
#
_cell.length_a   1.000
_cell.length_b   1.000
_cell.length_c   1.000
_cell.angle_alpha   90.00
_cell.angle_beta   90.00
_cell.angle_gamma   90.00
#
_symmetry.space_group_name_H-M   'P 1'
#
loop_
_entity.id
_entity.type
_entity.pdbx_description
1 polymer ?
#
loop_
_entity_poly.entity_id
_entity_poly.type
_entity_poly.pdbx_seq_one_letter_code
_entity_poly.pdbx_strand_id
1 'polypeptide(L)' 'MSFNADKFEVLRITRKRTPIQADYNIQWHQLALTKTGKYLGGAPASDLSWKPHVNSRTKSANNSLAFS' A
#
# COMPACT_ATOMS: atom_id res chain seq x y z
N MET A 1 -19.99 7.68 -15.90
CA MET A 1 -18.74 7.15 -15.32
C MET A 1 -19.03 5.78 -14.74
N SER A 2 -18.35 4.72 -15.19
CA SER A 2 -18.47 3.38 -14.62
C SER A 2 -17.52 3.22 -13.44
N PHE A 3 -17.98 2.52 -12.40
CA PHE A 3 -17.16 2.16 -11.26
C PHE A 3 -16.16 1.07 -11.67
N ASN A 4 -14.86 1.31 -11.48
CA ASN A 4 -13.81 0.34 -11.78
C ASN A 4 -13.28 -0.24 -10.45
N ALA A 5 -13.74 -1.44 -10.12
CA ALA A 5 -13.39 -2.13 -8.88
C ALA A 5 -11.91 -2.58 -8.83
N ASP A 6 -11.27 -2.83 -9.98
CA ASP A 6 -9.88 -3.31 -10.07
C ASP A 6 -8.85 -2.29 -9.57
N LYS A 7 -9.24 -1.01 -9.46
CA LYS A 7 -8.37 0.06 -8.93
C LYS A 7 -8.31 0.11 -7.42
N PHE A 8 -9.14 -0.67 -6.73
CA PHE A 8 -9.23 -0.67 -5.28
C PHE A 8 -8.45 -1.86 -4.70
N GLU A 9 -7.73 -1.59 -3.62
CA GLU A 9 -6.94 -2.60 -2.91
C GLU A 9 -7.26 -2.51 -1.42
N VAL A 10 -7.08 -3.62 -0.71
CA VAL A 10 -7.22 -3.70 0.75
C VAL A 10 -5.84 -3.70 1.38
N LEU A 11 -5.56 -2.67 2.17
CA LEU A 11 -4.39 -2.64 3.05
C LEU A 11 -4.82 -2.96 4.48
N ARG A 12 -4.44 -4.15 4.98
CA ARG A 12 -4.75 -4.55 6.35
C ARG A 12 -3.66 -4.10 7.30
N ILE A 13 -3.99 -3.15 8.16
CA ILE A 13 -3.07 -2.55 9.13
C ILE A 13 -3.38 -3.13 10.52
N THR A 14 -2.47 -3.96 11.05
CA THR A 14 -2.66 -4.58 12.38
C THR A 14 -1.35 -5.08 12.98
N ARG A 15 -1.25 -5.02 14.31
CA ARG A 15 -0.15 -5.60 15.10
C ARG A 15 -0.57 -6.87 15.85
N LYS A 16 -1.80 -7.37 15.64
CA LYS A 16 -2.27 -8.60 16.27
C LYS A 16 -1.51 -9.80 15.71
N ARG A 17 -1.08 -10.71 16.59
CA ARG A 17 -0.42 -11.98 16.20
C ARG A 17 -1.36 -12.87 15.38
N THR A 18 -2.65 -12.86 15.72
CA THR A 18 -3.72 -13.59 15.04
C THR A 18 -4.74 -12.59 14.50
N PRO A 19 -4.48 -11.97 13.35
CA PRO A 19 -5.38 -10.97 12.80
C PRO A 19 -6.57 -11.65 12.11
N ILE A 20 -7.78 -11.12 12.35
CA ILE A 20 -8.98 -11.57 11.65
C ILE A 20 -8.79 -11.30 10.16
N GLN A 21 -8.89 -12.35 9.35
CA GLN A 21 -8.84 -12.27 7.90
C GLN A 21 -10.28 -12.17 7.42
N ALA A 22 -10.63 -11.05 6.81
CA ALA A 22 -11.94 -10.83 6.22
C ALA A 22 -11.74 -10.39 4.78
N ASP A 23 -12.53 -10.95 3.89
CA ASP A 23 -12.60 -10.53 2.51
C ASP A 23 -13.49 -9.29 2.39
N TYR A 24 -13.03 -8.32 1.60
CA TYR A 24 -13.78 -7.10 1.34
C TYR A 24 -14.20 -7.10 -0.12
N ASN A 25 -15.51 -6.94 -0.32
CA ASN A 25 -16.10 -6.87 -1.63
C ASN A 25 -16.67 -5.48 -1.85
N ILE A 26 -16.42 -4.91 -3.03
CA ILE A 26 -17.22 -3.78 -3.51
C ILE A 26 -18.13 -4.32 -4.60
N GLN A 27 -19.45 -4.26 -4.36
CA GLN A 27 -20.46 -4.90 -5.20
C GLN A 27 -20.22 -6.41 -5.32
N TRP A 28 -19.76 -6.88 -6.47
CA TRP A 28 -19.48 -8.29 -6.76
C TRP A 28 -17.99 -8.57 -6.99
N HIS A 29 -17.12 -7.62 -6.66
CA HIS A 29 -15.68 -7.72 -6.87
C HIS A 29 -14.94 -7.79 -5.54
N GLN A 30 -14.22 -8.89 -5.33
CA GLN A 30 -13.34 -9.06 -4.17
C GLN A 30 -12.05 -8.29 -4.38
N LEU A 31 -11.72 -7.45 -3.41
CA LEU A 31 -10.55 -6.58 -3.50
C LEU A 31 -9.26 -7.37 -3.22
N ALA A 32 -8.21 -7.05 -3.97
CA ALA A 32 -6.88 -7.62 -3.76
C ALA A 32 -6.25 -7.09 -2.46
N LEU A 33 -5.67 -8.00 -1.67
CA LEU A 33 -4.95 -7.62 -0.46
C LEU A 33 -3.52 -7.19 -0.81
N THR A 34 -3.14 -6.00 -0.38
CA THR A 34 -1.78 -5.46 -0.57
C THR A 34 -1.06 -5.26 0.76
N LYS A 35 0.27 -5.33 0.73
CA LYS A 35 1.13 -5.07 1.90
C LYS A 35 1.58 -3.61 2.00
N THR A 36 1.50 -2.87 0.90
CA THR A 36 1.88 -1.46 0.78
C THR A 36 0.95 -0.78 -0.19
N GLY A 37 0.31 0.30 0.21
CA GLY A 37 -0.59 1.08 -0.65
C GLY A 37 -0.07 2.49 -0.84
N LYS A 38 -0.24 3.08 -2.03
CA LYS A 38 -0.06 4.52 -2.21
C LYS A 38 -1.31 5.22 -1.67
N TYR A 39 -1.16 5.96 -0.58
CA TYR A 39 -2.28 6.68 0.03
C TYR A 39 -1.81 8.07 0.48
N LEU A 40 -2.54 9.12 0.08
CA LEU A 40 -2.27 10.53 0.42
C LEU A 40 -0.79 10.97 0.22
N GLY A 41 -0.15 10.49 -0.85
CA GLY A 41 1.26 10.81 -1.15
C GLY A 41 2.31 10.02 -0.32
N GLY A 42 1.85 9.18 0.61
CA GLY A 42 2.66 8.23 1.36
C GLY A 42 2.56 6.80 0.81
N ALA A 43 3.42 5.93 1.35
CA ALA A 43 3.37 4.48 1.11
C ALA A 43 3.28 3.73 2.44
N PRO A 44 2.15 3.83 3.18
CA PRO A 44 1.94 3.08 4.40
C PRO A 44 2.02 1.58 4.13
N ALA A 45 2.73 0.88 5.01
CA ALA A 45 2.81 -0.57 5.00
C ALA A 45 1.84 -1.19 6.02
N SER A 46 1.50 -2.46 5.78
CA SER A 46 0.62 -3.26 6.65
C SER A 46 1.11 -3.36 8.11
N ASP A 47 2.41 -3.21 8.35
CA ASP A 47 3.06 -3.22 9.66
C ASP A 47 3.16 -1.82 10.32
N LEU A 48 2.46 -0.80 9.79
CA LEU A 48 2.62 0.62 10.12
C LEU A 48 4.03 1.18 9.89
N SER A 49 4.92 0.44 9.22
CA SER A 49 6.24 0.99 8.94
C SER A 49 6.20 2.01 7.80
N TRP A 50 7.08 2.98 7.88
CA TRP A 50 7.34 3.97 6.83
C TRP A 50 8.53 3.58 5.95
N LYS A 51 9.08 2.37 6.17
CA LYS A 51 10.28 1.88 5.47
C LYS A 51 10.15 1.96 3.95
N PRO A 52 9.03 1.55 3.32
CA PRO A 52 8.89 1.66 1.86
C PRO A 52 8.96 3.11 1.36
N HIS A 53 8.37 4.03 2.12
CA HIS A 53 8.42 5.45 1.81
C HIS A 53 9.84 6.00 1.91
N VAL A 54 10.53 5.74 3.03
CA VAL A 54 11.92 6.17 3.25
C VAL A 54 12.83 5.61 2.16
N ASN A 55 12.76 4.31 1.89
CA ASN A 55 13.58 3.66 0.87
C ASN A 55 13.34 4.25 -0.53
N SER A 56 12.09 4.57 -0.86
CA SER A 56 11.74 5.22 -2.13
C SER A 56 12.36 6.62 -2.25
N ARG A 57 12.29 7.43 -1.18
CA ARG A 57 12.90 8.77 -1.14
C ARG A 57 14.42 8.72 -1.19
N THR A 58 15.05 7.84 -0.40
CA THR A 58 16.50 7.66 -0.41
C THR A 58 17.00 7.18 -1.77
N LYS A 59 16.30 6.23 -2.40
CA LYS A 59 16.64 5.78 -3.77
C LYS A 59 16.55 6.92 -4.78
N SER A 60 15.50 7.74 -4.70
CA SER A 60 15.35 8.91 -5.56
C SER A 60 16.52 9.89 -5.39
N ALA A 61 16.90 10.18 -4.15
CA ALA A 61 18.03 11.07 -3.85
C ALA A 61 19.36 10.51 -4.36
N ASN A 62 19.64 9.23 -4.11
CA ASN A 62 20.86 8.57 -4.59
C ASN A 62 20.95 8.56 -6.12
N ASN A 63 19.83 8.33 -6.81
CA ASN A 63 19.80 8.42 -8.26
C ASN A 63 20.11 9.84 -8.74
N SER A 64 19.60 10.89 -8.09
CA SER A 64 19.95 12.27 -8.44
C SER A 64 21.43 12.59 -8.24
N LEU A 65 22.08 12.00 -7.23
CA LEU A 65 23.53 12.15 -6.97
C LEU A 65 24.40 11.30 -7.90
N ALA A 66 23.90 10.17 -8.41
CA ALA A 66 24.66 9.30 -9.30
C ALA A 66 24.80 9.86 -10.73
N PHE A 67 23.98 10.85 -11.10
CA PHE A 67 24.03 11.56 -12.37
C PHE A 67 24.56 13.00 -12.23
N SER A 68 25.13 13.37 -11.08
CA SER A 68 25.80 14.67 -10.85
C SER A 68 27.31 14.58 -10.99
#